data_AF-A0A9E2ZSB0-F1
#
_entry.id   AF-A0A9E2ZSB0-F1
#
_cell.length_a   1.000
_cell.length_b   1.000
_cell.length_c   1.000
_cell.angle_alpha   90.00
_cell.angle_beta   90.00
_cell.angle_gamma   90.00
#
_symmetry.space_group_name_H-M   'P 1'
#
loop_
_entity.id
_entity.type
_entity.pdbx_description
1 polymer ?
#
loop_
_entity_poly.entity_id
_entity_poly.type
_entity_poly.pdbx_seq_one_letter_code
_entity_poly.pdbx_strand_id
1 'polypeptide(L)'
;MSKATGAANQQGAPGPAATVSALLRSLHINHNSAEAQRVALRRWLIDHTPSKALRISLRSNGYGVLLRDLRAEGRPMPPITATHRLGA
;
A
#
# COMPACT_ATOMS: atom_id res chain seq x y z
N MET A 1 -30.19 -16.05 -8.37
CA MET A 1 -28.77 -16.47 -8.46
C MET A 1 -27.89 -15.24 -8.31
N SER A 2 -27.26 -15.09 -7.16
CA SER A 2 -26.45 -13.92 -6.79
C SER A 2 -25.11 -13.92 -7.51
N LYS A 3 -24.73 -12.81 -8.17
CA LYS A 3 -23.30 -12.42 -8.26
C LYS A 3 -23.18 -10.91 -8.06
N ALA A 4 -22.47 -10.61 -6.99
CA ALA A 4 -22.20 -9.30 -6.42
C ALA A 4 -21.27 -8.45 -7.30
N THR A 5 -21.65 -7.19 -7.46
CA THR A 5 -20.87 -6.01 -7.07
C THR A 5 -19.43 -5.86 -7.59
N GLY A 6 -19.23 -4.82 -8.42
CA GLY A 6 -18.15 -3.86 -8.18
C GLY A 6 -16.90 -3.97 -9.05
N ALA A 7 -17.03 -3.79 -10.37
CA ALA A 7 -15.89 -3.37 -11.20
C ALA A 7 -15.74 -1.84 -11.10
N ALA A 8 -15.12 -1.36 -10.02
CA ALA A 8 -14.68 0.02 -9.95
C ALA A 8 -13.51 0.19 -10.93
N ASN A 9 -13.85 0.75 -12.10
CA ASN A 9 -12.94 1.34 -13.06
C ASN A 9 -12.09 2.41 -12.35
N GLN A 10 -10.81 2.12 -12.14
CA GLN A 10 -9.82 3.06 -11.59
C GLN A 10 -8.65 3.16 -12.57
N GLN A 11 -8.96 3.47 -13.83
CA GLN A 11 -8.02 4.06 -14.78
C GLN A 11 -8.11 5.58 -14.62
N GLY A 12 -7.19 6.19 -13.88
CA GLY A 12 -7.15 7.64 -13.70
C GLY A 12 -6.19 8.07 -12.61
N ALA A 13 -5.04 8.61 -13.02
CA ALA A 13 -3.99 9.23 -12.21
C ALA A 13 -3.18 8.31 -11.26
N PRO A 14 -1.85 8.53 -11.12
CA PRO A 14 -1.02 7.87 -10.11
C PRO A 14 -1.31 8.46 -8.73
N GLY A 15 -2.53 8.25 -8.22
CA GLY A 15 -2.85 8.47 -6.81
C GLY A 15 -2.22 7.36 -5.95
N PRO A 16 -1.92 7.62 -4.67
CA PRO A 16 -1.40 6.59 -3.78
C PRO A 16 -2.42 5.45 -3.68
N ALA A 17 -2.03 4.26 -4.14
CA ALA A 17 -2.90 3.09 -4.19
C ALA A 17 -3.56 2.84 -2.83
N ALA A 18 -4.89 2.78 -2.79
CA ALA A 18 -5.64 2.56 -1.55
C ALA A 18 -5.62 1.09 -1.08
N THR A 19 -5.29 0.15 -1.98
CA THR A 19 -5.32 -1.30 -1.73
C THR A 19 -4.07 -2.00 -2.26
N VAL A 20 -3.74 -3.15 -1.67
CA VAL A 20 -2.63 -4.00 -2.13
C VAL A 20 -2.81 -4.43 -3.57
N SER A 21 -3.99 -4.90 -3.97
CA SER A 21 -4.23 -5.33 -5.35
C SER A 21 -4.04 -4.21 -6.37
N ALA A 22 -4.43 -2.97 -6.04
CA ALA A 22 -4.19 -1.81 -6.89
C ALA A 22 -2.68 -1.52 -7.01
N LEU A 23 -1.94 -1.61 -5.91
CA LEU A 23 -0.49 -1.43 -5.89
C LEU A 23 0.24 -2.54 -6.68
N LEU A 24 -0.15 -3.81 -6.51
CA LEU A 24 0.43 -4.92 -7.25
C LEU A 24 0.17 -4.80 -8.76
N ARG A 25 -1.00 -4.28 -9.15
CA ARG A 25 -1.33 -4.00 -10.54
C ARG A 25 -0.49 -2.85 -11.10
N SER A 26 -0.31 -1.75 -10.37
CA SER A 26 0.55 -0.65 -10.81
C SER A 26 2.02 -1.05 -10.92
N LEU A 27 2.44 -2.03 -10.12
CA LEU A 27 3.78 -2.62 -10.17
C LEU A 27 3.90 -3.77 -11.19
N HIS A 28 2.82 -4.13 -11.91
CA HIS A 28 2.76 -5.28 -12.84
C HIS A 28 3.24 -6.63 -12.24
N ILE A 29 3.01 -6.84 -10.94
CA ILE A 29 3.43 -8.04 -10.18
C ILE A 29 2.24 -8.83 -9.62
N ASN A 30 1.00 -8.48 -10.02
CA ASN A 30 -0.21 -9.09 -9.49
C ASN A 30 -0.34 -10.59 -9.79
N HIS A 31 0.39 -11.11 -10.79
CA HIS A 31 0.44 -12.53 -11.13
C HIS A 31 1.70 -13.25 -10.62
N ASN A 32 2.61 -12.54 -9.93
CA ASN A 32 3.84 -13.13 -9.44
C ASN A 32 3.63 -13.90 -8.12
N SER A 33 4.60 -14.73 -7.77
CA SER A 33 4.61 -15.44 -6.49
C SER A 33 4.55 -14.46 -5.31
N ALA A 34 4.01 -14.93 -4.18
CA ALA A 34 3.91 -14.12 -2.96
C ALA A 34 5.26 -13.54 -2.54
N GLU A 35 6.36 -14.29 -2.73
CA GLU A 35 7.71 -13.82 -2.40
C GLU A 35 8.16 -12.67 -3.32
N ALA A 36 7.95 -12.79 -4.63
CA ALA A 36 8.23 -11.71 -5.57
C ALA A 36 7.37 -10.46 -5.28
N GLN A 37 6.12 -10.65 -4.88
CA GLN A 37 5.26 -9.56 -4.42
C GLN A 37 5.80 -8.89 -3.15
N ARG A 38 6.30 -9.66 -2.17
CA ARG A 38 6.91 -9.11 -0.94
C ARG A 38 8.14 -8.27 -1.24
N VAL A 39 9.04 -8.74 -2.09
CA VAL A 39 10.26 -8.00 -2.47
C VAL A 39 9.90 -6.68 -3.14
N ALA A 40 8.99 -6.70 -4.10
CA ALA A 40 8.59 -5.50 -4.82
C ALA A 40 7.80 -4.52 -3.93
N LEU A 41 6.90 -5.00 -3.06
CA LEU A 41 6.22 -4.17 -2.07
C LEU A 41 7.20 -3.54 -1.10
N ARG A 42 8.18 -4.30 -0.60
CA ARG A 42 9.24 -3.77 0.27
C ARG A 42 10.02 -2.67 -0.44
N ARG A 43 10.44 -2.90 -1.69
CA ARG A 43 11.16 -1.90 -2.49
C ARG A 43 10.33 -0.63 -2.71
N TRP A 44 9.06 -0.77 -3.06
CA TRP A 44 8.17 0.38 -3.22
C TRP A 44 8.01 1.18 -1.92
N LEU A 45 7.87 0.49 -0.78
CA LEU A 45 7.74 1.09 0.55
C LEU A 45 9.02 1.76 1.08
N ILE A 46 10.19 1.50 0.45
CA ILE A 46 11.42 2.24 0.76
C ILE A 46 11.33 3.68 0.25
N ASP A 47 10.78 3.85 -0.95
CA ASP A 47 10.72 5.15 -1.64
C ASP A 47 9.39 5.88 -1.40
N HIS A 48 8.35 5.17 -0.94
CA HIS A 48 6.99 5.70 -0.82
C HIS A 48 6.40 5.46 0.57
N THR A 49 5.71 6.48 1.09
CA THR A 49 4.94 6.34 2.33
C THR A 49 3.55 5.78 2.03
N PRO A 50 3.18 4.59 2.56
CA PRO A 50 1.86 4.04 2.36
C PRO A 50 0.80 4.81 3.15
N SER A 51 -0.33 5.10 2.50
CA SER A 51 -1.50 5.70 3.14
C SER A 51 -2.05 4.82 4.28
N LYS A 52 -2.89 5.38 5.15
CA LYS A 52 -3.56 4.61 6.22
C LYS A 52 -4.35 3.42 5.64
N ALA A 53 -5.09 3.65 4.55
CA ALA A 53 -5.85 2.61 3.86
C ALA A 53 -4.94 1.50 3.31
N LEU A 54 -3.82 1.87 2.68
CA LEU A 54 -2.85 0.90 2.16
C LEU A 54 -2.20 0.08 3.27
N ARG A 55 -1.87 0.69 4.41
CA ARG A 55 -1.34 -0.04 5.59
C ARG A 55 -2.33 -1.06 6.15
N ILE A 56 -3.60 -0.69 6.24
CA ILE A 56 -4.67 -1.60 6.66
C ILE A 56 -4.77 -2.76 5.66
N SER A 57 -4.82 -2.44 4.36
CA SER A 57 -4.88 -3.43 3.30
C SER A 57 -3.66 -4.38 3.33
N LEU A 58 -2.44 -3.87 3.49
CA LEU A 58 -1.22 -4.67 3.63
C LEU A 58 -1.30 -5.62 4.83
N ARG A 59 -1.80 -5.14 5.98
CA ARG A 59 -1.96 -5.98 7.17
C ARG A 59 -2.97 -7.11 6.96
N SER A 60 -4.13 -6.80 6.37
CA SER A 60 -5.18 -7.78 6.08
C SER A 60 -4.78 -8.80 5.02
N ASN A 61 -3.85 -8.46 4.11
CA ASN A 61 -3.34 -9.36 3.08
C ASN A 61 -2.05 -10.11 3.49
N GLY A 62 -1.66 -10.09 4.77
CA GLY A 62 -0.49 -10.83 5.27
C GLY A 62 0.87 -10.12 5.13
N TYR A 63 0.90 -8.91 4.58
CA TYR A 63 2.10 -8.09 4.44
C TYR A 63 2.40 -7.19 5.66
N GLY A 64 1.67 -7.39 6.77
CA GLY A 64 1.83 -6.58 7.99
C GLY A 64 3.24 -6.62 8.59
N VAL A 65 3.98 -7.71 8.39
CA VAL A 65 5.38 -7.83 8.85
C VAL A 65 6.31 -6.83 8.14
N LEU A 66 6.09 -6.58 6.84
CA LEU A 66 6.90 -5.61 6.07
C LEU A 66 6.79 -4.20 6.66
N LEU A 67 5.60 -3.81 7.12
CA LEU A 67 5.36 -2.52 7.77
C LEU A 67 6.09 -2.41 9.11
N ARG A 68 6.20 -3.52 9.85
CA ARG A 68 6.89 -3.58 11.13
C ARG A 68 8.40 -3.52 10.94
N ASP A 69 8.93 -4.29 9.98
CA ASP A 69 10.36 -4.35 9.68
C ASP A 69 10.87 -2.98 9.21
N LEU A 70 10.16 -2.32 8.30
CA LEU A 70 10.51 -0.97 7.83
C LEU A 70 10.48 0.08 8.96
N ARG A 71 9.56 -0.05 9.92
CA ARG A 71 9.51 0.82 11.11
C ARG A 71 10.68 0.53 12.05
N ALA A 72 11.05 -0.74 12.22
CA ALA A 72 12.16 -1.16 13.06
C ALA A 72 13.52 -0.72 12.47
N GLU A 73 13.64 -0.64 11.15
CA GLU A 73 14.79 -0.13 10.41
C GLU A 73 14.98 1.40 10.53
N GLY A 74 14.28 2.07 11.45
CA GLY A 74 14.45 3.50 11.74
C GLY A 74 13.94 4.43 10.64
N ARG A 75 13.20 3.93 9.65
CA ARG A 75 12.57 4.78 8.64
C ARG A 75 11.38 5.51 9.27
N PRO A 76 11.31 6.85 9.20
CA PRO A 76 10.20 7.61 9.72
C PRO A 76 8.96 7.34 8.85
N MET A 77 8.11 6.41 9.27
CA MET A 77 6.71 6.43 8.86
C MET A 77 6.04 7.58 9.60
N PRO A 78 5.59 8.66 8.93
CA PRO A 78 4.88 9.72 9.62
C PRO A 78 3.65 9.13 10.32
N PRO A 79 3.34 9.59 11.55
CA PRO A 79 2.14 9.18 12.24
C PRO A 79 0.91 9.46 11.36
N ILE A 80 -0.18 8.73 11.61
CA ILE A 80 -1.50 8.91 10.96
C ILE A 80 -2.08 10.33 11.08
N THR A 81 -1.40 11.21 11.81
CA THR A 81 -1.72 12.60 12.05
C THR A 81 -0.85 13.49 11.16
N ALA A 82 -1.15 13.55 9.85
CA ALA A 82 -0.78 14.74 9.07
C ALA A 82 -1.85 15.81 9.35
N THR A 83 -1.87 16.31 10.60
CA THR A 83 -2.61 17.52 10.93
C THR A 83 -1.88 18.68 10.28
N HIS A 84 -2.59 19.41 9.41
CA HIS A 84 -2.23 20.75 8.95
C HIS A 84 -1.60 21.56 10.09
N ARG A 85 -0.47 22.21 9.82
CA ARG A 85 -0.08 23.37 10.61
C ARG A 85 0.23 24.54 9.68
N LEU A 86 -0.75 25.42 9.64
CA LEU A 86 -0.69 26.82 9.24
C LEU A 86 0.42 27.55 10.02
N GLY A 87 1.17 28.42 9.35
CA GLY A 87 2.11 29.38 9.93
C GLY A 87 3.17 29.75 8.90
N ALA A 88 3.38 31.01 8.52
CA ALA A 88 2.84 32.28 8.96
C ALA A 88 2.89 33.27 7.78
#